data_AF-A0A2T2SWH1-F1
#
_entry.id   AF-A0A2T2SWH1-F1
#
_cell.length_a   1.000
_cell.length_b   1.000
_cell.length_c   1.000
_cell.angle_alpha   90.00
_cell.angle_beta   90.00
_cell.angle_gamma   90.00
#
_symmetry.space_group_name_H-M   'P 1'
#
loop_
_entity.id
_entity.type
_entity.pdbx_description
1 polymer ?
#
loop_
_entity_poly.entity_id
_entity_poly.type
_entity_poly.pdbx_seq_one_letter_code
_entity_poly.pdbx_strand_id
1 'polypeptide(L)'
;MLDSLLFPLRALGRYAVLIGRAFASISEIRTYWKNLFIQMVRIGIDSIPIVALAAAFSGAVLTVQTSYQLETPFIPKSIIGSIVAPSIMLELGAVIAGFILAGRV
;
A
#
# COMPACT_ATOMS: atom_id res chain seq x y z
N MET A 1 -3.56 -20.01 -30.89
CA MET A 1 -2.27 -19.34 -30.57
C MET A 1 -2.39 -17.81 -30.62
N LEU A 2 -2.88 -17.20 -31.71
CA LEU A 2 -3.13 -15.76 -31.78
C LEU A 2 -4.18 -15.29 -30.76
N ASP A 3 -5.25 -16.06 -30.51
CA ASP A 3 -6.29 -15.67 -29.54
C ASP A 3 -5.79 -15.61 -28.10
N SER A 4 -4.86 -16.51 -27.72
CA SER A 4 -4.23 -16.52 -26.39
C SER A 4 -3.31 -15.31 -26.18
N LEU A 5 -2.63 -14.86 -27.24
CA LEU A 5 -1.75 -13.68 -27.21
C LEU A 5 -2.55 -12.37 -27.21
N LEU A 6 -3.71 -12.33 -27.87
CA LEU A 6 -4.57 -11.14 -27.94
C LEU A 6 -5.52 -11.01 -26.73
N PHE A 7 -5.71 -12.07 -25.96
CA PHE A 7 -6.54 -12.07 -24.75
C PHE A 7 -6.16 -10.96 -23.74
N PRO A 8 -4.90 -10.79 -23.30
CA PRO A 8 -4.53 -9.74 -22.35
C PRO A 8 -4.80 -8.33 -22.88
N LEU A 9 -4.55 -8.09 -24.18
CA LEU A 9 -4.84 -6.81 -24.83
C LEU A 9 -6.34 -6.52 -24.85
N ARG A 10 -7.17 -7.53 -25.16
CA ARG A 10 -8.64 -7.41 -25.11
C ARG A 10 -9.15 -7.19 -23.68
N ALA A 11 -8.54 -7.81 -22.68
CA ALA A 11 -8.89 -7.62 -21.27
C ALA A 11 -8.55 -6.20 -20.81
N LEU A 12 -7.34 -5.71 -21.14
CA LEU A 12 -6.92 -4.33 -20.88
C LEU A 12 -7.84 -3.32 -21.56
N GLY A 13 -8.22 -3.55 -22.82
CA GLY A 13 -9.16 -2.69 -23.53
C GLY A 13 -10.53 -2.60 -22.86
N ARG A 14 -11.09 -3.74 -22.41
CA ARG A 14 -12.35 -3.75 -21.64
C ARG A 14 -12.22 -3.02 -20.31
N TYR A 15 -11.11 -3.21 -19.60
CA TYR A 15 -10.83 -2.52 -18.36
C TYR A 15 -10.71 -0.99 -18.56
N ALA A 16 -9.99 -0.55 -19.59
CA ALA A 16 -9.88 0.87 -19.93
C ALA A 16 -11.24 1.51 -20.23
N VAL A 17 -12.12 0.81 -20.97
CA VAL A 17 -13.49 1.27 -21.23
C VAL A 17 -14.32 1.33 -19.94
N LEU A 18 -14.19 0.34 -19.05
CA LEU A 18 -14.87 0.34 -17.75
C LEU A 18 -14.45 1.55 -16.91
N ILE A 19 -13.14 1.80 -16.81
CA ILE A 19 -12.59 2.93 -16.07
C ILE A 19 -13.04 4.27 -16.67
N GLY A 20 -13.01 4.42 -18.00
CA GLY A 20 -13.51 5.61 -18.68
C GLY A 20 -14.98 5.90 -18.38
N ARG A 21 -15.83 4.86 -18.36
CA ARG A 21 -17.24 4.99 -17.97
C ARG A 21 -17.42 5.34 -16.48
N ALA A 22 -16.60 4.76 -15.61
CA ALA A 22 -16.62 5.06 -14.17
C ALA A 22 -16.29 6.54 -13.92
N PHE A 23 -15.26 7.09 -14.57
CA PHE A 23 -14.95 8.52 -14.45
C PHE A 23 -16.02 9.43 -15.08
N ALA A 24 -16.65 9.03 -16.19
CA ALA A 24 -17.76 9.80 -16.77
C ALA A 24 -18.97 9.91 -15.82
N SER A 25 -19.16 8.94 -14.92
CA SER A 25 -20.24 8.94 -13.92
C SER A 25 -19.98 9.85 -12.70
N ILE A 26 -18.83 10.51 -12.62
CA ILE A 26 -18.47 11.39 -11.49
C ILE A 26 -19.36 12.63 -11.38
N SER A 27 -20.06 13.02 -12.45
CA SER A 27 -21.00 14.16 -12.45
C SER A 27 -22.18 13.95 -11.48
N GLU A 28 -22.51 12.71 -11.12
CA GLU A 28 -23.56 12.35 -10.17
C GLU A 28 -23.03 12.16 -8.74
N ILE A 29 -21.93 12.83 -8.37
CA ILE A 29 -21.26 12.64 -7.07
C ILE A 29 -22.21 12.76 -5.86
N ARG A 30 -23.21 13.66 -5.95
CA ARG A 30 -24.21 13.87 -4.89
C ARG A 30 -25.04 12.62 -4.58
N THR A 31 -25.33 11.79 -5.58
CA THR A 31 -26.07 10.54 -5.44
C THR A 31 -25.23 9.48 -4.73
N TYR A 32 -23.93 9.42 -5.01
CA TYR A 32 -23.03 8.38 -4.50
C TYR A 32 -22.27 8.74 -3.23
N TRP A 33 -22.40 9.97 -2.71
CA TRP A 33 -21.69 10.44 -1.51
C TRP A 33 -21.81 9.49 -0.31
N LYS A 34 -23.02 8.96 -0.05
CA LYS A 34 -23.23 7.99 1.03
C LYS A 34 -22.42 6.70 0.81
N ASN A 35 -22.41 6.20 -0.42
CA ASN A 35 -21.66 5.00 -0.78
C ASN A 35 -20.15 5.24 -0.70
N LEU A 36 -19.68 6.42 -1.11
CA LEU A 36 -18.28 6.82 -1.02
C LEU A 36 -17.79 6.80 0.44
N PHE A 37 -18.54 7.39 1.37
CA PHE A 37 -18.20 7.32 2.80
C PHE A 37 -18.15 5.90 3.33
N ILE A 38 -19.14 5.07 3.00
CA ILE A 38 -19.16 3.66 3.41
C ILE A 38 -17.91 2.93 2.90
N GLN A 39 -17.51 3.17 1.64
CA GLN A 39 -16.30 2.57 1.07
C GLN A 39 -15.01 3.11 1.70
N MET A 40 -14.93 4.40 2.02
CA MET A 40 -13.77 4.96 2.73
C MET A 40 -13.58 4.35 4.11
N VAL A 41 -14.66 4.17 4.87
CA VAL A 41 -14.62 3.49 6.18
C VAL A 41 -14.20 2.04 5.99
N ARG A 42 -14.85 1.34 5.05
CA ARG A 42 -14.62 -0.08 4.82
C ARG A 42 -13.20 -0.37 4.35
N ILE A 43 -12.62 0.46 3.47
CA ILE A 43 -11.28 0.25 2.92
C ILE A 43 -10.22 0.83 3.87
N GLY A 44 -10.45 2.01 4.42
CA GLY A 44 -9.49 2.72 5.28
C GLY A 44 -9.54 2.24 6.73
N ILE A 45 -10.63 2.58 7.44
CA ILE A 45 -10.72 2.41 8.90
C ILE A 45 -10.64 0.94 9.31
N ASP A 46 -11.38 0.07 8.64
CA ASP A 46 -11.40 -1.36 8.97
C ASP A 46 -10.03 -2.04 8.73
N SER A 47 -9.14 -1.41 7.94
CA SER A 47 -7.80 -1.93 7.66
C SER A 47 -6.73 -1.43 8.64
N ILE A 48 -7.01 -0.39 9.43
CA ILE A 48 -6.04 0.22 10.36
C ILE A 48 -5.40 -0.82 11.29
N PRO A 49 -6.14 -1.73 11.96
CA PRO A 49 -5.53 -2.67 12.90
C PRO A 49 -4.51 -3.59 12.24
N ILE A 50 -4.80 -4.04 11.02
CA ILE A 50 -3.95 -4.99 10.29
C ILE A 50 -2.70 -4.28 9.77
N VAL A 51 -2.86 -3.08 9.20
CA VAL A 51 -1.73 -2.27 8.72
C VAL A 51 -0.83 -1.83 9.87
N ALA A 52 -1.40 -1.41 11.00
CA ALA A 52 -0.64 -1.00 12.19
C ALA A 52 0.17 -2.16 12.77
N LEU A 53 -0.43 -3.35 12.87
CA LEU A 53 0.26 -4.54 13.35
C LEU A 53 1.41 -4.93 12.41
N ALA A 54 1.17 -4.94 11.10
CA ALA A 54 2.20 -5.23 10.10
C ALA A 54 3.35 -4.21 10.16
N ALA A 55 3.04 -2.92 10.21
CA ALA A 55 4.02 -1.84 10.28
C ALA A 55 4.87 -1.92 11.56
N ALA A 56 4.27 -2.23 12.71
CA ALA A 56 4.99 -2.37 13.97
C ALA A 56 6.01 -3.53 13.92
N PHE A 57 5.60 -4.70 13.41
CA PHE A 57 6.51 -5.84 13.26
C PHE A 57 7.59 -5.58 12.21
N SER A 58 7.25 -5.01 11.06
CA SER A 58 8.24 -4.67 10.03
C SER A 58 9.26 -3.65 10.55
N GLY A 59 8.84 -2.64 11.32
CA GLY A 59 9.73 -1.68 11.95
C GLY A 59 10.65 -2.31 13.00
N ALA A 60 10.13 -3.23 13.82
CA ALA A 60 10.92 -3.99 14.78
C ALA A 60 11.97 -4.87 14.10
N VAL A 61 11.57 -5.61 13.06
CA VAL A 61 12.48 -6.46 12.27
C VAL A 61 13.57 -5.62 11.61
N LEU A 62 13.22 -4.47 11.01
CA LEU A 62 14.20 -3.57 10.40
C LEU A 62 15.19 -3.04 11.45
N THR A 63 14.71 -2.63 12.62
CA THR A 63 15.58 -2.12 13.69
C THR A 63 16.59 -3.16 14.15
N VAL A 64 16.14 -4.40 14.40
CA VAL A 64 17.02 -5.52 14.79
C VAL A 64 17.99 -5.87 13.66
N GLN A 65 17.53 -5.86 12.41
CA GLN A 65 18.40 -6.12 11.26
C GLN A 65 19.48 -5.04 11.12
N THR A 66 19.13 -3.77 11.26
CA THR A 66 20.09 -2.66 11.22
C THR A 66 21.07 -2.73 12.39
N SER A 67 20.65 -3.15 13.58
CA SER A 67 21.58 -3.32 14.70
C SER A 67 22.64 -4.39 14.41
N TYR A 68 22.25 -5.52 13.82
CA TYR A 68 23.20 -6.58 13.43
C TYR A 68 24.15 -6.15 12.29
N GLN A 69 23.73 -5.23 11.43
CA GLN A 69 24.60 -4.70 10.36
C GLN A 69 25.62 -3.69 10.88
N LEU A 70 25.35 -3.05 12.03
CA LEU A 70 26.16 -1.98 12.61
C LEU A 70 26.91 -2.43 13.88
N GLU A 71 27.24 -3.71 14.01
CA GLU A 71 27.93 -4.35 15.15
C GLU A 71 29.38 -3.85 15.40
N THR A 72 29.82 -2.76 14.76
CA THR A 72 31.18 -2.24 14.90
C THR A 72 31.33 -1.39 16.17
N PRO A 73 32.35 -1.61 17.02
CA PRO A 73 32.52 -0.90 18.30
C PRO A 73 32.63 0.63 18.20
N PHE A 74 33.00 1.14 17.03
CA PHE A 74 33.24 2.56 16.77
C PHE A 74 31.98 3.32 16.32
N ILE A 75 30.86 2.64 16.07
CA ILE A 75 29.64 3.25 15.54
C ILE A 75 28.63 3.49 16.67
N PRO A 76 28.17 4.74 16.89
CA PRO A 76 27.13 5.03 17.87
C PRO A 76 25.80 4.34 17.52
N LYS A 77 25.16 3.72 18.53
CA LYS A 77 23.83 3.07 18.38
C LYS A 77 22.72 4.04 17.96
N SER A 78 22.90 5.36 18.15
CA SER A 78 21.96 6.38 17.69
C SER A 78 21.81 6.41 16.16
N ILE A 79 22.81 5.94 15.41
CA ILE A 79 22.77 5.89 13.94
C ILE A 79 21.70 4.90 13.45
N ILE A 80 21.37 3.87 14.24
CA ILE A 80 20.30 2.91 13.92
C ILE A 80 18.98 3.66 13.69
N GLY A 81 18.61 4.56 14.61
CA GLY A 81 17.38 5.35 14.49
C GLY A 81 17.41 6.31 13.29
N SER A 82 18.58 6.88 12.99
CA SER A 82 18.77 7.77 11.84
C SER A 82 18.63 7.07 10.48
N ILE A 83 18.77 5.75 10.44
CA ILE A 83 18.55 4.93 9.22
C ILE A 83 17.11 4.42 9.18
N VAL A 84 16.66 3.80 10.28
CA VAL A 84 15.35 3.13 10.34
C VAL A 84 14.20 4.12 10.14
N ALA A 85 14.23 5.30 10.76
CA ALA A 85 13.12 6.25 10.68
C ALA A 85 12.89 6.77 9.25
N PRO A 86 13.91 7.25 8.50
CA PRO A 86 13.74 7.59 7.09
C PRO A 86 13.31 6.42 6.21
N SER A 87 13.89 5.22 6.39
CA SER A 87 13.50 4.04 5.60
C SER A 87 12.02 3.68 5.78
N ILE A 88 11.50 3.77 7.01
CA ILE A 88 10.07 3.56 7.28
C ILE A 88 9.21 4.68 6.70
N MET A 89 9.59 5.94 6.90
CA MET A 89 8.77 7.08 6.45
C MET A 89 8.73 7.27 4.93
N LEU A 90 9.85 7.04 4.24
CA LEU A 90 9.99 7.37 2.82
C LEU A 90 9.64 6.21 1.89
N GLU A 91 9.92 4.97 2.31
CA GLU A 91 9.81 3.80 1.44
C GLU A 91 8.76 2.83 1.96
N LEU A 92 9.02 2.25 3.14
CA LEU A 92 8.27 1.11 3.63
C LEU A 92 6.85 1.48 4.09
N GLY A 93 6.61 2.71 4.55
CA GLY A 93 5.28 3.14 4.99
C GLY A 93 4.22 2.99 3.90
N ALA A 94 4.52 3.46 2.68
CA ALA A 94 3.62 3.34 1.54
C ALA A 94 3.54 1.89 1.02
N VAL A 95 4.68 1.20 0.95
CA VAL A 95 4.75 -0.18 0.43
C VAL A 95 3.98 -1.15 1.33
N ILE A 96 4.18 -1.10 2.65
CA ILE A 96 3.49 -1.97 3.61
C ILE A 96 1.99 -1.70 3.56
N ALA A 97 1.57 -0.43 3.64
CA ALA A 97 0.15 -0.09 3.59
C ALA A 97 -0.51 -0.57 2.29
N GLY A 98 0.12 -0.35 1.13
CA GLY A 98 -0.41 -0.77 -0.17
C GLY A 98 -0.52 -2.30 -0.30
N PHE A 99 0.52 -3.03 0.12
CA PHE A 99 0.54 -4.49 0.01
C PHE A 99 -0.48 -5.16 0.94
N ILE A 100 -0.57 -4.67 2.19
CA ILE A 100 -1.55 -5.18 3.16
C ILE A 100 -2.98 -4.87 2.73
N LEU A 101 -3.24 -3.67 2.21
CA LEU A 101 -4.55 -3.30 1.67
C LEU A 101 -4.93 -4.18 0.48
N ALA A 102 -4.02 -4.42 -0.46
CA ALA A 102 -4.28 -5.28 -1.63
C ALA A 102 -4.57 -6.75 -1.27
N GLY A 103 -4.07 -7.24 -0.13
CA GLY A 103 -4.35 -8.59 0.35
C GLY A 103 -5.66 -8.71 1.13
N ARG A 104 -6.12 -7.62 1.76
CA ARG A 104 -7.31 -7.62 2.63
C ARG A 104 -8.58 -7.15 1.91
N VAL A 105 -8.45 -6.24 0.95
CA VAL A 105 -9.54 -5.58 0.22
C VAL A 105 -9.73 -6.24 -1.14
#